data_AF-A0A7H4PKD0-F1
#
_entry.id   AF-A0A7H4PKD0-F1
#
_cell.length_a   1.000
_cell.length_b   1.000
_cell.length_c   1.000
_cell.angle_alpha   90.00
_cell.angle_beta   90.00
_cell.angle_gamma   90.00
#
_symmetry.space_group_name_H-M   'P 1'
#
loop_
_entity.id
_entity.type
_entity.pdbx_description
1 polymer ?
#
loop_
_entity_poly.entity_id
_entity_poly.type
_entity_poly.pdbx_seq_one_letter_code
_entity_poly.pdbx_strand_id
1 'polypeptide(L)'
;MDADVVVVNHHLFLADMVVKESGFAELIPEAEVMIFDEAHQLPDIASQYFGQSLSSRQLLDLAKDITIAYRTELKDTQQLQKCADRLAQSAQDFRLQLGEPGYRGNLRELLADNNIQRALLLLDDALELCYDVAKLSLAARRCSTPPLSGPPSTAAA
;
A
#
# COMPACT_ATOMS: atom_id res chain seq x y z
N MET A 1 40.56 -2.99 7.45
CA MET A 1 40.59 -1.52 7.51
C MET A 1 39.52 -1.17 8.52
N ASP A 2 39.91 -0.98 9.78
CA ASP A 2 39.01 -0.54 10.83
C ASP A 2 38.99 0.98 10.83
N ALA A 3 37.82 1.57 10.65
CA ALA A 3 37.64 3.02 10.71
C ALA A 3 37.18 3.38 12.12
N ASP A 4 37.90 4.29 12.78
CA ASP A 4 37.53 4.76 14.13
C ASP A 4 36.33 5.72 14.09
N VAL A 5 36.10 6.38 12.95
CA VAL A 5 35.00 7.32 12.72
C VAL A 5 34.45 7.12 11.31
N VAL A 6 33.13 7.02 11.21
CA VAL A 6 32.43 6.91 9.93
C VAL A 6 31.48 8.09 9.78
N VAL A 7 31.60 8.82 8.68
CA VAL A 7 30.68 9.91 8.33
C VAL A 7 29.77 9.42 7.22
N VAL A 8 28.47 9.41 7.48
CA VAL A 8 27.43 8.99 6.54
C VAL A 8 26.44 10.11 6.29
N ASN A 9 25.82 10.09 5.12
CA ASN A 9 24.71 10.99 4.82
C ASN A 9 23.45 10.53 5.58
N HIS A 10 22.68 11.47 6.15
CA HIS A 10 21.45 11.15 6.90
C HIS A 10 20.40 10.39 6.07
N HIS A 11 20.32 10.63 4.75
CA HIS A 11 19.44 9.87 3.85
C HIS A 11 19.88 8.42 3.73
N LEU A 12 21.18 8.16 3.59
CA LEU A 12 21.73 6.80 3.54
C LEU A 12 21.53 6.08 4.86
N PHE A 13 21.72 6.79 5.98
CA PHE A 13 21.47 6.26 7.31
C PHE A 13 20.01 5.82 7.48
N LEU A 14 19.05 6.67 7.15
CA LEU A 14 17.62 6.34 7.27
C LEU A 14 17.17 5.27 6.27
N ALA A 15 17.73 5.27 5.06
CA ALA A 15 17.48 4.20 4.07
C ALA A 15 17.99 2.84 4.57
N ASP A 16 19.21 2.79 5.12
CA ASP A 16 19.81 1.59 5.70
C ASP A 16 18.97 1.07 6.87
N MET A 17 18.45 1.95 7.74
CA MET A 17 17.54 1.56 8.82
C MET A 17 16.24 0.91 8.31
N VAL A 18 15.60 1.47 7.28
CA VAL A 18 14.37 0.88 6.69
C VAL A 18 14.66 -0.50 6.08
N VAL A 19 15.82 -0.65 5.44
CA VAL A 19 16.22 -1.93 4.84
C VAL A 19 16.59 -2.96 5.92
N LYS A 20 17.18 -2.53 7.03
CA LYS A 20 17.48 -3.38 8.20
C LYS A 20 16.23 -4.03 8.78
N GLU A 21 15.11 -3.32 8.86
CA GLU A 21 13.81 -3.91 9.29
C GLU A 21 13.33 -5.03 8.35
N SER A 22 13.70 -4.99 7.08
CA SER A 22 13.35 -6.02 6.08
C SER A 22 14.33 -7.21 6.04
N GLY A 23 15.41 -7.16 6.84
CA GLY A 23 16.41 -8.23 6.96
C GLY A 23 17.42 -8.29 5.81
N PHE A 24 17.57 -7.22 5.03
CA PHE A 24 18.59 -7.12 3.99
C PHE A 24 19.90 -6.50 4.50
N ALA A 25 21.00 -6.82 3.81
CA ALA A 25 22.39 -6.56 4.20
C ALA A 25 22.64 -5.14 4.77
N GLU A 26 23.40 -5.10 5.86
CA GLU A 26 23.86 -3.86 6.48
C GLU A 26 24.93 -3.19 5.62
N LEU A 27 24.66 -1.95 5.19
CA LEU A 27 25.67 -1.12 4.52
C LEU A 27 26.48 -0.30 5.51
N ILE A 28 25.88 0.05 6.65
CA ILE A 28 26.49 0.92 7.66
C ILE A 28 26.81 0.09 8.91
N PRO A 29 28.08 0.09 9.38
CA PRO A 29 28.48 -0.63 10.57
C PRO A 29 27.78 -0.08 11.82
N GLU A 30 27.53 -0.96 12.80
CA GLU A 30 27.00 -0.54 14.09
C GLU A 30 27.99 0.38 14.82
N ALA A 31 27.47 1.44 15.44
CA ALA A 31 28.24 2.40 16.22
C ALA A 31 27.60 2.56 17.61
N GLU A 32 28.43 2.57 18.66
CA GLU A 32 27.98 2.80 20.04
C GLU A 32 27.51 4.24 20.27
N VAL A 33 28.10 5.19 19.54
CA VAL A 33 27.80 6.63 19.63
C VAL A 33 27.55 7.16 18.23
N MET A 34 26.43 7.88 18.08
CA MET A 34 26.02 8.47 16.82
C MET A 34 25.80 9.98 17.01
N ILE A 35 26.40 10.78 16.14
CA ILE A 35 26.28 12.23 16.16
C ILE A 35 25.52 12.65 14.90
N PHE A 36 24.38 13.30 15.10
CA PHE A 36 23.60 13.87 14.01
C PHE A 36 23.92 15.35 13.88
N ASP A 37 24.55 15.72 12.76
CA ASP A 37 24.62 17.11 12.36
C ASP A 37 23.25 17.55 11.82
N GLU A 38 22.91 18.82 11.97
CA GLU A 38 21.62 19.38 11.51
C GLU A 38 20.38 18.54 11.89
N ALA A 39 20.36 18.01 13.12
CA ALA A 39 19.33 17.09 13.61
C ALA A 39 17.88 17.63 13.48
N HIS A 40 17.71 18.93 13.24
CA HIS A 40 16.44 19.56 12.94
C HIS A 40 15.80 19.06 11.62
N GLN A 41 16.59 18.60 10.63
CA GLN A 41 16.09 18.06 9.36
C GLN A 41 15.68 16.59 9.44
N LEU A 42 16.14 15.90 10.49
CA LEU A 42 15.95 14.46 10.66
C LEU A 42 14.46 14.04 10.66
N PRO A 43 13.52 14.76 11.30
CA PRO A 43 12.10 14.43 11.24
C PRO A 43 11.51 14.47 9.82
N ASP A 44 11.93 15.44 9.01
CA ASP A 44 11.44 15.60 7.64
C ASP A 44 11.97 14.49 6.74
N ILE A 45 13.25 14.15 6.86
CA ILE A 45 13.86 13.05 6.10
C ILE A 45 13.28 11.71 6.57
N ALA A 46 13.12 11.50 7.88
CA ALA A 46 12.50 10.30 8.43
C ALA A 46 11.06 10.11 7.92
N SER A 47 10.29 11.20 7.80
CA SER A 47 8.94 11.15 7.24
C SER A 47 8.91 10.71 5.78
N GLN A 48 9.99 10.91 5.02
CA GLN A 48 10.10 10.44 3.63
C GLN A 48 10.44 8.96 3.54
N TYR A 49 11.27 8.43 4.45
CA TYR A 49 11.73 7.04 4.43
C TYR A 49 10.79 6.09 5.18
N PHE A 50 10.31 6.49 6.36
CA PHE A 50 9.40 5.69 7.19
C PHE A 50 7.92 6.01 6.92
N GLY A 51 7.63 7.17 6.33
CA GLY A 51 6.26 7.56 6.04
C GLY A 51 5.70 6.83 4.82
N GLN A 52 4.41 6.52 4.88
CA GLN A 52 3.66 6.05 3.71
C GLN A 52 3.01 7.24 3.01
N SER A 53 3.10 7.27 1.69
CA SER A 53 2.39 8.24 0.87
C SER A 53 1.29 7.54 0.07
N LEU A 54 0.08 8.09 0.15
CA LEU A 54 -1.06 7.65 -0.64
C LEU A 54 -1.53 8.81 -1.51
N SER A 55 -1.57 8.59 -2.83
CA SER A 55 -2.04 9.58 -3.79
C SER A 55 -3.42 9.22 -4.33
N SER A 56 -4.24 10.23 -4.62
CA SER A 56 -5.53 10.03 -5.30
C SER A 56 -5.35 9.35 -6.67
N ARG A 57 -4.19 9.51 -7.31
CA ARG A 57 -3.86 8.83 -8.57
C ARG A 57 -3.74 7.33 -8.37
N GLN A 58 -3.01 6.87 -7.35
CA GLN A 58 -2.90 5.44 -7.02
C GLN A 58 -4.26 4.82 -6.74
N LEU A 59 -5.15 5.53 -6.03
CA LEU A 59 -6.51 5.06 -5.76
C LEU A 59 -7.36 4.92 -7.04
N LEU A 60 -7.27 5.89 -7.95
CA LEU A 60 -7.97 5.85 -9.22
C LEU A 60 -7.44 4.77 -10.15
N ASP A 61 -6.12 4.58 -10.20
CA ASP A 61 -5.51 3.53 -11.00
C ASP A 61 -5.85 2.14 -10.44
N LEU A 62 -5.88 1.98 -9.11
CA LEU A 62 -6.38 0.77 -8.45
C LEU A 62 -7.84 0.46 -8.84
N ALA A 63 -8.73 1.45 -8.83
CA ALA A 63 -10.13 1.26 -9.24
C ALA A 63 -10.25 0.80 -10.71
N LYS A 64 -9.41 1.34 -11.60
CA LYS A 64 -9.35 0.90 -13.00
C LYS A 64 -8.83 -0.53 -13.11
N ASP A 65 -7.77 -0.88 -12.38
CA ASP A 65 -7.18 -2.22 -12.41
C ASP A 65 -8.19 -3.26 -11.93
N ILE A 66 -8.96 -2.97 -10.87
CA ILE A 66 -10.07 -3.82 -10.41
C ILE A 66 -11.12 -3.99 -11.52
N THR A 67 -11.45 -2.92 -12.23
CA THR A 67 -12.43 -2.96 -13.34
C THR A 67 -11.91 -3.79 -14.52
N ILE A 68 -10.64 -3.66 -14.86
CA ILE A 68 -9.99 -4.40 -15.96
C ILE A 68 -9.91 -5.89 -15.61
N ALA A 69 -9.40 -6.22 -14.41
CA ALA A 69 -9.30 -7.59 -13.91
C ALA A 69 -10.66 -8.30 -13.86
N TYR A 70 -11.74 -7.57 -13.58
CA TYR A 70 -13.08 -8.12 -13.65
C TYR A 70 -13.52 -8.44 -15.09
N ARG A 71 -13.34 -7.51 -16.03
CA ARG A 71 -13.77 -7.68 -17.43
C ARG A 71 -13.10 -8.84 -18.16
N THR A 72 -11.87 -9.16 -17.80
CA THR A 72 -11.10 -10.24 -18.45
C THR A 72 -11.44 -11.62 -17.90
N GLU A 73 -11.95 -11.71 -16.67
CA GLU A 73 -11.72 -12.91 -15.85
C GLU A 73 -12.96 -13.40 -15.06
N LEU A 74 -14.02 -12.59 -14.93
CA LEU A 74 -15.26 -12.95 -14.22
C LEU A 74 -16.47 -12.31 -14.93
N LYS A 75 -17.31 -13.12 -15.59
CA LYS A 75 -18.50 -12.61 -16.32
C LYS A 75 -19.73 -12.32 -15.44
N ASP A 76 -19.65 -12.45 -14.11
CA ASP A 76 -20.86 -12.71 -13.31
C ASP A 76 -21.05 -11.88 -12.02
N THR A 77 -20.72 -10.59 -12.03
CA THR A 77 -21.01 -9.71 -10.90
C THR A 77 -21.07 -8.23 -11.31
N GLN A 78 -22.26 -7.74 -11.70
CA GLN A 78 -22.54 -6.29 -11.79
C GLN A 78 -22.14 -5.51 -10.52
N GLN A 79 -22.08 -6.20 -9.38
CA GLN A 79 -21.67 -5.61 -8.11
C GLN A 79 -20.21 -5.15 -8.13
N LEU A 80 -19.28 -5.88 -8.77
CA LEU A 80 -17.85 -5.55 -8.76
C LEU A 80 -17.55 -4.25 -9.49
N GLN A 81 -18.18 -4.05 -10.65
CA GLN A 81 -18.11 -2.80 -11.39
C GLN A 81 -18.65 -1.62 -10.56
N LYS A 82 -19.79 -1.81 -9.88
CA LYS A 82 -20.35 -0.79 -8.98
C LYS A 82 -19.42 -0.45 -7.80
N CYS A 83 -18.68 -1.43 -7.29
CA CYS A 83 -17.70 -1.20 -6.21
C CYS A 83 -16.52 -0.36 -6.73
N ALA A 84 -15.97 -0.72 -7.89
CA ALA A 84 -14.89 0.04 -8.51
C ALA A 84 -15.30 1.48 -8.86
N ASP A 85 -16.52 1.67 -9.39
CA ASP A 85 -17.08 3.00 -9.66
C ASP A 85 -17.24 3.80 -8.35
N ARG A 86 -17.72 3.17 -7.27
CA ARG A 86 -17.85 3.79 -5.95
C ARG A 86 -16.50 4.18 -5.34
N LEU A 87 -15.48 3.34 -5.51
CA LEU A 87 -14.11 3.65 -5.09
C LEU A 87 -13.56 4.85 -5.84
N ALA A 88 -13.73 4.88 -7.17
CA ALA A 88 -13.30 5.99 -8.00
C ALA A 88 -13.99 7.31 -7.62
N GLN A 89 -15.31 7.28 -7.37
CA GLN A 89 -16.06 8.44 -6.92
C GLN A 89 -15.58 8.92 -5.54
N SER A 90 -15.44 8.02 -4.57
CA SER A 90 -15.00 8.37 -3.21
C SER A 90 -13.57 8.94 -3.22
N ALA A 91 -12.68 8.44 -4.08
CA ALA A 91 -11.34 8.98 -4.27
C ALA A 91 -11.34 10.40 -4.87
N GLN A 92 -12.28 10.70 -5.78
CA GLN A 92 -12.45 12.05 -6.33
C GLN A 92 -13.02 13.01 -5.30
N ASP A 93 -14.05 12.59 -4.57
CA ASP A 93 -14.67 13.40 -3.52
C ASP A 93 -13.67 13.72 -2.40
N PHE A 94 -12.88 12.74 -1.97
CA PHE A 94 -11.79 12.95 -1.02
C PHE A 94 -10.75 13.94 -1.54
N ARG A 95 -10.37 13.84 -2.82
CA ARG A 95 -9.44 14.79 -3.46
C ARG A 95 -10.01 16.22 -3.48
N LEU A 96 -11.30 16.39 -3.75
CA LEU A 96 -11.94 17.71 -3.75
C LEU A 96 -11.91 18.36 -2.36
N GLN A 97 -12.05 17.56 -1.30
CA GLN A 97 -12.01 18.04 0.08
C GLN A 97 -10.61 18.37 0.58
N LEU A 98 -9.57 17.71 0.05
CA LEU A 98 -8.17 18.01 0.36
C LEU A 98 -7.71 19.38 -0.18
N GLY A 99 -8.49 20.02 -1.06
CA GLY A 99 -8.24 21.38 -1.53
C GLY A 99 -7.17 21.48 -2.63
N GLU A 100 -6.38 22.56 -2.59
CA GLU A 100 -5.43 22.92 -3.64
C GLU A 100 -4.30 21.87 -3.79
N PRO A 101 -3.93 21.52 -5.03
CA PRO A 101 -2.84 20.58 -5.28
C PRO A 101 -1.52 21.17 -4.76
N GLY A 102 -0.94 20.54 -3.73
CA GLY A 102 0.38 20.92 -3.19
C GLY A 102 0.38 21.41 -1.76
N TYR A 103 -0.74 21.33 -1.03
CA TYR A 103 -0.73 21.56 0.42
C TYR A 103 0.27 20.63 1.10
N ARG A 104 1.32 21.23 1.68
CA ARG A 104 2.29 20.57 2.55
C ARG A 104 2.02 21.06 3.97
N GLY A 105 1.41 20.21 4.77
CA GLY A 105 1.07 20.54 6.15
C GLY A 105 0.89 19.28 6.99
N ASN A 106 0.46 19.49 8.22
CA ASN A 106 0.32 18.40 9.17
C ASN A 106 -0.94 17.57 8.85
N LEU A 107 -0.75 16.28 8.56
CA LEU A 107 -1.86 15.35 8.33
C LEU A 107 -2.86 15.36 9.51
N ARG A 108 -2.37 15.52 10.75
CA ARG A 108 -3.25 15.54 11.94
C ARG A 108 -4.21 16.72 11.95
N GLU A 109 -3.78 17.87 11.44
CA GLU A 109 -4.62 19.07 11.36
C GLU A 109 -5.66 18.92 10.26
N LEU A 110 -5.29 18.36 9.10
CA LEU A 110 -6.24 18.02 8.04
C LEU A 110 -7.27 16.97 8.51
N LEU A 111 -6.82 15.94 9.22
CA LEU A 111 -7.70 14.91 9.80
C LEU A 111 -8.55 15.42 10.96
N ALA A 112 -8.34 16.63 11.47
CA ALA A 112 -9.23 17.22 12.46
C ALA A 112 -10.52 17.78 11.84
N ASP A 113 -10.54 18.00 10.52
CA ASP A 113 -11.76 18.41 9.82
C ASP A 113 -12.72 17.23 9.67
N ASN A 114 -13.94 17.39 10.19
CA ASN A 114 -15.01 16.41 10.12
C ASN A 114 -15.38 16.03 8.67
N ASN A 115 -15.22 16.97 7.72
CA ASN A 115 -15.49 16.69 6.31
C ASN A 115 -14.48 15.67 5.76
N ILE A 116 -13.19 15.95 5.96
CA ILE A 116 -12.08 15.10 5.51
C ILE A 116 -12.15 13.72 6.18
N GLN A 117 -12.45 13.66 7.48
CA GLN A 117 -12.67 12.38 8.17
C GLN A 117 -13.81 11.58 7.54
N ARG A 118 -14.94 12.23 7.22
CA ARG A 118 -16.07 11.55 6.59
C ARG A 118 -15.71 11.02 5.21
N ALA A 119 -15.02 11.81 4.37
CA ALA A 119 -14.60 11.32 3.07
C ALA A 119 -13.56 10.19 3.16
N LEU A 120 -12.67 10.24 4.15
CA LEU A 120 -11.72 9.16 4.41
C LEU A 120 -12.44 7.86 4.82
N LEU A 121 -13.43 7.95 5.71
CA LEU A 121 -14.26 6.79 6.09
C LEU A 121 -15.01 6.21 4.89
N LEU A 122 -15.60 7.05 4.04
CA LEU A 122 -16.29 6.58 2.82
C LEU A 122 -15.33 5.91 1.83
N LEU A 123 -14.09 6.42 1.73
CA LEU A 123 -13.05 5.82 0.92
C LEU A 123 -12.60 4.47 1.49
N ASP A 124 -12.44 4.37 2.81
CA ASP A 124 -12.07 3.14 3.51
C ASP A 124 -13.14 2.06 3.36
N ASP A 125 -14.42 2.40 3.59
CA ASP A 125 -15.57 1.52 3.35
C ASP A 125 -15.58 1.01 1.90
N ALA A 126 -15.27 1.86 0.92
CA ALA A 126 -15.23 1.48 -0.49
C ALA A 126 -14.05 0.54 -0.79
N LEU A 127 -12.88 0.77 -0.17
CA LEU A 127 -11.71 -0.10 -0.29
C LEU A 127 -11.96 -1.47 0.35
N GLU A 128 -12.53 -1.52 1.55
CA GLU A 128 -12.86 -2.76 2.26
C GLU A 128 -13.85 -3.59 1.44
N LEU A 129 -14.89 -2.95 0.91
CA LEU A 129 -15.89 -3.64 0.09
C LEU A 129 -15.29 -4.15 -1.24
N CYS A 130 -14.38 -3.39 -1.87
CA CYS A 130 -13.62 -3.87 -3.02
C CYS A 130 -12.73 -5.07 -2.67
N TYR A 131 -12.07 -5.04 -1.51
CA TYR A 131 -11.22 -6.12 -1.03
C TYR A 131 -12.01 -7.40 -0.75
N ASP A 132 -13.15 -7.31 -0.06
CA ASP A 132 -14.00 -8.46 0.26
C ASP A 132 -14.53 -9.15 -0.99
N VAL A 133 -14.99 -8.36 -1.97
CA VAL A 133 -15.50 -8.90 -3.23
C VAL A 133 -14.35 -9.53 -4.04
N ALA A 134 -13.17 -8.90 -4.08
CA ALA A 134 -11.98 -9.48 -4.69
C ALA A 134 -11.59 -10.81 -4.01
N LYS A 135 -11.58 -10.86 -2.68
CA LYS A 135 -11.27 -12.06 -1.91
C LYS A 135 -12.27 -13.19 -2.15
N LEU A 136 -13.57 -12.91 -2.17
CA LEU A 136 -14.62 -13.87 -2.50
C LEU A 136 -14.42 -14.49 -3.89
N SER A 137 -14.11 -13.66 -4.88
CA SER A 137 -13.88 -14.14 -6.25
C SER A 137 -12.62 -15.00 -6.40
N LEU A 138 -11.54 -14.70 -5.66
CA LEU A 138 -10.35 -15.53 -5.60
C LEU A 138 -10.59 -16.85 -4.85
N ALA A 139 -11.38 -16.82 -3.77
CA ALA A 139 -11.76 -18.02 -3.03
C ALA A 139 -12.59 -18.99 -3.89
N ALA A 140 -13.52 -18.47 -4.71
CA ALA A 140 -14.29 -19.27 -5.66
C ALA A 140 -13.40 -20.02 -6.67
N ARG A 141 -12.29 -19.41 -7.11
CA ARG A 141 -11.32 -20.05 -8.02
C ARG A 141 -10.55 -21.21 -7.40
N ARG A 142 -10.25 -21.16 -6.10
CA ARG A 142 -9.58 -22.26 -5.41
C ARG A 142 -10.47 -23.51 -5.29
N CYS A 143 -11.78 -23.36 -5.31
CA CYS A 143 -12.72 -24.48 -5.26
C CYS A 143 -13.03 -25.09 -6.65
N SER A 144 -12.66 -24.46 -7.77
CA SER A 144 -12.97 -24.95 -9.12
C SER A 144 -11.85 -25.79 -9.76
N THR A 145 -10.75 -26.10 -9.08
CA THR A 145 -9.79 -27.10 -9.55
C THR A 145 -10.31 -28.50 -9.20
N PRO A 146 -10.70 -29.35 -10.18
CA PRO A 146 -11.13 -30.71 -9.89
C PRO A 146 -9.98 -31.50 -9.25
N PRO A 147 -10.24 -32.42 -8.30
CA PRO A 147 -9.21 -33.32 -7.84
C PRO A 147 -8.74 -34.15 -9.04
N LEU A 148 -7.43 -34.13 -9.29
CA LEU A 148 -6.77 -35.00 -10.26
C LEU A 148 -7.16 -36.45 -9.94
N SER A 149 -8.07 -37.02 -10.73
CA SER A 149 -8.37 -38.44 -10.72
C SER A 149 -7.11 -39.18 -11.17
N GLY A 150 -6.41 -39.81 -10.21
CA GLY A 150 -5.31 -40.71 -10.51
C GLY A 150 -5.78 -41.87 -11.41
N PRO A 151 -4.91 -42.39 -12.30
CA PRO A 151 -5.29 -43.50 -13.17
C PRO A 151 -5.58 -44.76 -12.34
N PRO A 152 -6.55 -45.60 -12.76
CA PRO A 152 -6.80 -46.87 -12.08
C PRO A 152 -5.58 -47.79 -12.27
N SER A 153 -5.06 -48.33 -11.18
CA SER A 153 -4.07 -49.41 -11.23
C SER A 153 -4.73 -50.65 -11.83
N THR A 154 -4.49 -50.89 -13.12
CA THR A 154 -4.76 -52.21 -13.70
C THR A 154 -3.70 -53.18 -13.22
N ALA A 155 -4.20 -54.22 -12.54
CA ALA A 155 -3.50 -55.43 -12.16
C ALA A 155 -2.69 -56.01 -13.32
N ALA A 156 -1.43 -56.32 -13.06
CA ALA A 156 -0.67 -57.30 -13.82
C ALA A 156 -0.64 -58.60 -12.99
N ALA A 157 -1.24 -59.63 -13.58
CA ALA A 157 -1.05 -61.03 -13.22
C ALA A 157 0.34 -61.51 -13.66
#